data_AF-A0A8T6M9H7-F1
#
_entry.id   AF-A0A8T6M9H7-F1
#
_cell.length_a   1.000
_cell.length_b   1.000
_cell.length_c   1.000
_cell.angle_alpha   90.00
_cell.angle_beta   90.00
_cell.angle_gamma   90.00
#
_symmetry.space_group_name_H-M   'P 1'
#
loop_
_entity.id
_entity.type
_entity.pdbx_description
1 polymer ?
#
loop_
_entity_poly.entity_id
_entity_poly.type
_entity_poly.pdbx_seq_one_letter_code
_entity_poly.pdbx_strand_id
1 'polypeptide(L)'
;MKSRYILLVLILLIIIIGFIIFYNKSNSNYFLKNNILDNNLSVEEINALNATLNDEYKAEAIYQKVINKFGNVPPFVNIMSAEQKHSSSLIMLYNKYNLTIPENDWYNEVPEYESVQEACKAGVNAEIENAALYDEMMKNITHEDIIQVFNSLKNASLEKHLPAFERCS
;
A
#
# COMPACT_ATOMS: atom_id res chain seq x y z
N MET A 1 -46.82 25.97 -12.77
CA MET A 1 -46.71 24.50 -12.76
C MET A 1 -45.27 24.00 -12.93
N LYS A 2 -44.52 24.39 -13.98
CA LYS A 2 -43.14 23.90 -14.25
C LYS A 2 -42.13 23.99 -13.09
N SER A 3 -42.15 25.08 -12.30
CA SER A 3 -41.21 25.28 -11.18
C SER A 3 -41.43 24.30 -10.01
N ARG A 4 -42.68 23.91 -9.69
CA ARG A 4 -42.96 22.93 -8.64
C ARG A 4 -42.55 21.51 -9.05
N TYR A 5 -42.62 21.19 -10.35
CA TYR A 5 -42.12 19.93 -10.89
C TYR A 5 -40.58 19.84 -10.82
N ILE A 6 -39.87 20.92 -11.15
CA ILE A 6 -38.40 20.96 -11.06
C ILE A 6 -37.92 20.76 -9.61
N LEU A 7 -38.56 21.42 -8.65
CA LEU A 7 -38.22 21.26 -7.23
C LEU A 7 -38.44 19.82 -6.73
N LEU A 8 -39.55 19.19 -7.13
CA LEU A 8 -39.84 17.78 -6.77
C LEU A 8 -38.83 16.80 -7.38
N VAL A 9 -38.41 17.03 -8.63
CA VAL A 9 -37.39 16.20 -9.30
C VAL A 9 -36.04 16.32 -8.60
N LEU A 10 -35.63 17.52 -8.19
CA LEU A 10 -34.37 17.72 -7.47
C LEU A 10 -34.37 17.04 -6.10
N ILE A 11 -35.48 17.09 -5.36
CA ILE A 11 -35.61 16.40 -4.07
C ILE A 11 -35.49 14.88 -4.25
N LEU A 12 -36.15 14.32 -5.27
CA LEU A 12 -36.06 12.88 -5.58
C LEU A 12 -34.64 12.45 -5.94
N LEU A 13 -33.91 13.25 -6.73
CA LEU A 13 -32.51 12.96 -7.06
C LEU A 13 -31.60 12.93 -5.83
N ILE A 14 -31.78 13.87 -4.90
CA ILE A 14 -31.00 13.91 -3.65
C ILE A 14 -31.27 12.66 -2.79
N ILE A 15 -32.53 12.23 -2.69
CA ILE A 15 -32.90 11.01 -1.95
C ILE A 15 -32.28 9.77 -2.60
N ILE A 16 -32.32 9.67 -3.94
CA ILE A 16 -31.73 8.53 -4.68
C ILE A 16 -30.22 8.49 -4.46
N ILE A 17 -29.52 9.63 -4.60
CA ILE A 17 -28.07 9.71 -4.38
C ILE A 17 -27.73 9.36 -2.93
N GLY A 18 -28.48 9.89 -1.96
CA GLY A 18 -28.30 9.56 -0.55
C GLY A 18 -28.50 8.07 -0.27
N PHE A 19 -29.48 7.44 -0.91
CA PHE A 19 -29.74 6.01 -0.79
C PHE A 19 -28.62 5.16 -1.42
N ILE A 20 -28.10 5.55 -2.59
CA ILE A 20 -26.96 4.89 -3.24
C ILE A 20 -25.71 4.96 -2.34
N ILE A 21 -25.40 6.15 -1.81
CA ILE A 21 -24.24 6.33 -0.91
C ILE A 21 -24.42 5.48 0.37
N PHE A 22 -25.60 5.52 0.99
CA PHE A 22 -25.90 4.75 2.18
C PHE A 22 -25.81 3.24 1.93
N TYR A 23 -26.39 2.76 0.82
CA TYR A 23 -26.37 1.37 0.42
C TYR A 23 -24.93 0.88 0.19
N ASN A 24 -24.12 1.63 -0.55
CA ASN A 24 -22.72 1.30 -0.80
C ASN A 24 -21.90 1.26 0.50
N LYS A 25 -22.09 2.23 1.41
CA LYS A 25 -21.41 2.24 2.72
C LYS A 25 -21.83 1.05 3.59
N SER A 26 -23.12 0.73 3.62
CA SER A 26 -23.64 -0.44 4.36
C SER A 26 -23.10 -1.75 3.79
N ASN A 27 -23.03 -1.90 2.47
CA ASN A 27 -22.44 -3.07 1.83
C ASN A 27 -20.94 -3.18 2.13
N SER A 28 -20.17 -2.09 1.97
CA SER A 28 -18.75 -2.06 2.32
C SER A 28 -18.51 -2.49 3.77
N ASN A 29 -19.29 -1.97 4.72
CA ASN A 29 -19.22 -2.38 6.13
C ASN A 29 -19.61 -3.86 6.34
N TYR A 30 -20.61 -4.37 5.62
CA TYR A 30 -21.02 -5.78 5.70
C TYR A 30 -19.93 -6.71 5.14
N PHE A 31 -19.34 -6.38 3.99
CA PHE A 31 -18.21 -7.10 3.41
C PHE A 31 -16.98 -7.08 4.32
N LEU A 32 -16.63 -5.91 4.87
CA LEU A 32 -15.52 -5.80 5.82
C LEU A 32 -15.77 -6.67 7.06
N LYS A 33 -16.98 -6.61 7.62
CA LYS A 33 -17.37 -7.39 8.81
C LYS A 33 -17.35 -8.90 8.55
N ASN A 34 -17.84 -9.36 7.40
CA ASN A 34 -17.82 -10.78 7.08
C ASN A 34 -16.40 -11.29 6.80
N ASN A 35 -15.55 -10.51 6.11
CA ASN A 35 -14.14 -10.86 5.96
C ASN A 35 -13.42 -10.96 7.32
N ILE A 36 -13.70 -10.07 8.27
CA ILE A 36 -13.13 -10.16 9.62
C ILE A 36 -13.59 -11.43 10.34
N LEU A 37 -14.87 -11.83 10.18
CA LEU A 37 -15.43 -13.02 10.82
C LEU A 37 -14.95 -14.34 10.19
N ASP A 38 -14.66 -14.34 8.89
CA ASP A 38 -14.25 -15.55 8.15
C ASP A 38 -12.72 -15.74 8.11
N ASN A 39 -11.94 -14.66 8.16
CA ASN A 39 -10.48 -14.72 7.95
C ASN A 39 -9.67 -14.75 9.26
N ASN A 40 -10.34 -14.71 10.42
CA ASN A 40 -9.73 -14.70 11.76
C ASN A 40 -8.71 -13.56 12.01
N LEU A 41 -8.64 -12.55 11.14
CA LEU A 41 -7.78 -11.37 11.31
C LEU A 41 -8.53 -10.21 11.98
N SER A 42 -7.81 -9.41 12.76
CA SER A 42 -8.33 -8.13 13.26
C SER A 42 -8.42 -7.08 12.14
N VAL A 43 -9.17 -6.00 12.40
CA VAL A 43 -9.20 -4.83 11.50
C VAL A 43 -7.79 -4.23 11.37
N GLU A 44 -7.07 -4.19 12.49
CA GLU A 44 -5.73 -3.66 12.59
C GLU A 44 -4.73 -4.47 11.74
N GLU A 45 -4.85 -5.80 11.73
CA GLU A 45 -4.02 -6.69 10.91
C GLU A 45 -4.30 -6.52 9.42
N ILE A 46 -5.58 -6.40 9.03
CA ILE A 46 -5.95 -6.13 7.63
C ILE A 46 -5.40 -4.76 7.19
N ASN A 47 -5.54 -3.73 8.04
CA ASN A 47 -5.01 -2.40 7.75
C ASN A 47 -3.49 -2.41 7.63
N ALA A 48 -2.80 -3.17 8.46
CA ALA A 48 -1.35 -3.31 8.40
C ALA A 48 -0.88 -4.01 7.12
N LEU A 49 -1.56 -5.08 6.70
CA LEU A 49 -1.28 -5.75 5.42
C LEU A 49 -1.48 -4.79 4.25
N ASN A 50 -2.56 -4.00 4.25
CA ASN A 50 -2.83 -3.00 3.21
C ASN A 50 -1.77 -1.89 3.18
N ALA A 51 -1.41 -1.35 4.34
CA ALA A 51 -0.43 -0.28 4.44
C ALA A 51 0.96 -0.74 3.96
N THR A 52 1.40 -1.91 4.41
CA THR A 52 2.72 -2.46 4.04
C THR A 52 2.77 -2.86 2.56
N LEU A 53 1.76 -3.55 2.02
CA LEU A 53 1.74 -3.91 0.60
C LEU A 53 1.74 -2.67 -0.31
N ASN A 54 0.96 -1.65 0.07
CA ASN A 54 0.94 -0.39 -0.67
C ASN A 54 2.31 0.32 -0.65
N ASP A 55 3.05 0.23 0.45
CA ASP A 55 4.40 0.81 0.55
C ASP A 55 5.41 0.06 -0.35
N GLU A 56 5.37 -1.28 -0.36
CA GLU A 56 6.20 -2.09 -1.28
C GLU A 56 5.90 -1.75 -2.76
N TYR A 57 4.63 -1.57 -3.11
CA TYR A 57 4.20 -1.14 -4.45
C TYR A 57 4.69 0.25 -4.83
N LYS A 58 4.65 1.19 -3.88
CA LYS A 58 5.17 2.54 -4.08
C LYS A 58 6.69 2.52 -4.30
N ALA A 59 7.43 1.75 -3.49
CA ALA A 59 8.87 1.60 -3.64
C ALA A 59 9.23 1.02 -5.02
N GLU A 60 8.57 -0.07 -5.43
CA GLU A 60 8.75 -0.67 -6.76
C GLU A 60 8.51 0.35 -7.89
N ALA A 61 7.40 1.10 -7.83
CA ALA A 61 7.06 2.10 -8.84
C ALA A 61 8.08 3.26 -8.90
N ILE A 62 8.56 3.73 -7.74
CA ILE A 62 9.62 4.74 -7.65
C ILE A 62 10.90 4.23 -8.33
N TYR A 63 11.35 3.03 -7.97
CA TYR A 63 12.60 2.48 -8.50
C TYR A 63 12.51 2.19 -9.99
N GLN A 64 11.37 1.66 -10.46
CA GLN A 64 11.11 1.49 -11.89
C GLN A 64 11.19 2.82 -12.64
N LYS A 65 10.66 3.91 -12.07
CA LYS A 65 10.73 5.24 -12.70
C LYS A 65 12.16 5.79 -12.74
N VAL A 66 12.94 5.61 -11.68
CA VAL A 66 14.37 5.96 -11.64
C VAL A 66 15.14 5.18 -12.70
N ILE A 67 14.90 3.86 -12.81
CA ILE A 67 15.55 2.99 -13.79
C ILE A 67 15.17 3.41 -15.22
N ASN A 68 13.90 3.74 -15.47
CA ASN A 68 13.46 4.20 -16.78
C ASN A 68 14.13 5.52 -17.20
N LYS A 69 14.38 6.44 -16.25
CA LYS A 69 14.99 7.75 -16.52
C LYS A 69 16.52 7.68 -16.64
N PHE A 70 17.18 6.93 -15.77
CA PHE A 70 18.64 6.95 -15.63
C PHE A 70 19.33 5.65 -16.07
N GLY A 71 18.57 4.64 -16.49
CA GLY A 71 19.07 3.33 -16.87
C GLY A 71 19.26 2.38 -15.68
N ASN A 72 19.93 1.25 -15.92
CA ASN A 72 20.16 0.21 -14.91
C ASN A 72 21.20 0.62 -13.86
N VAL A 73 20.87 1.57 -13.00
CA VAL A 73 21.74 2.12 -11.96
C VAL A 73 21.57 1.39 -10.62
N PRO A 74 22.65 0.88 -10.00
CA PRO A 74 22.59 0.42 -8.61
C PRO A 74 22.34 1.58 -7.64
N PRO A 75 21.66 1.34 -6.49
CA PRO A 75 21.14 0.05 -6.05
C PRO A 75 19.72 -0.26 -6.58
N PHE A 76 19.07 0.68 -7.28
CA PHE A 76 17.66 0.60 -7.69
C PHE A 76 17.27 -0.71 -8.38
N VAL A 77 18.04 -1.18 -9.36
CA VAL A 77 17.74 -2.44 -10.07
C VAL A 77 17.71 -3.66 -9.14
N ASN A 78 18.59 -3.69 -8.15
CA ASN A 78 18.71 -4.82 -7.23
C ASN A 78 17.61 -4.76 -6.16
N ILE A 79 17.34 -3.56 -5.65
CA ILE A 79 16.34 -3.33 -4.61
C ILE A 79 14.92 -3.50 -5.16
N MET A 80 14.63 -3.03 -6.38
CA MET A 80 13.34 -3.28 -7.04
C MET A 80 12.99 -4.77 -7.11
N SER A 81 13.97 -5.62 -7.41
CA SER A 81 13.78 -7.08 -7.42
C SER A 81 13.55 -7.66 -6.01
N ALA A 82 14.00 -6.98 -4.96
CA ALA A 82 13.71 -7.33 -3.58
C ALA A 82 12.29 -6.88 -3.19
N GLU A 83 11.87 -5.66 -3.54
CA GLU A 83 10.50 -5.18 -3.26
C GLU A 83 9.43 -6.04 -3.94
N GLN A 84 9.68 -6.52 -5.16
CA GLN A 84 8.78 -7.46 -5.83
C GLN A 84 8.64 -8.79 -5.05
N LYS A 85 9.69 -9.22 -4.33
CA LYS A 85 9.62 -10.41 -3.46
C LYS A 85 8.93 -10.09 -2.14
N HIS A 86 9.08 -8.87 -1.63
CA HIS A 86 8.37 -8.40 -0.45
C HIS A 86 6.87 -8.36 -0.71
N SER A 87 6.43 -7.70 -1.79
CA SER A 87 5.03 -7.68 -2.20
C SER A 87 4.48 -9.09 -2.45
N SER A 88 5.25 -9.97 -3.10
CA SER A 88 4.88 -11.38 -3.27
C SER A 88 4.68 -12.10 -1.93
N SER A 89 5.52 -11.83 -0.93
CA SER A 89 5.41 -12.41 0.41
C SER A 89 4.16 -11.94 1.15
N LEU A 90 3.83 -10.65 1.02
CA LEU A 90 2.59 -10.10 1.55
C LEU A 90 1.38 -10.70 0.82
N ILE A 91 1.40 -10.80 -0.52
CA ILE A 91 0.33 -11.41 -1.32
C ILE A 91 0.08 -12.87 -0.92
N MET A 92 1.10 -13.63 -0.50
CA MET A 92 0.88 -14.96 0.06
C MET A 92 0.03 -14.93 1.34
N LEU A 93 0.20 -13.92 2.22
CA LEU A 93 -0.67 -13.71 3.38
C LEU A 93 -2.09 -13.33 2.95
N TYR A 94 -2.26 -12.45 1.95
CA TYR A 94 -3.59 -12.13 1.41
C TYR A 94 -4.33 -13.38 0.94
N ASN A 95 -3.66 -14.23 0.17
CA ASN A 95 -4.25 -15.49 -0.30
C ASN A 95 -4.58 -16.44 0.85
N LYS A 96 -3.68 -16.57 1.84
CA LYS A 96 -3.89 -17.42 3.03
C LYS A 96 -5.13 -17.01 3.81
N TYR A 97 -5.34 -15.70 3.95
CA TYR A 97 -6.44 -15.11 4.69
C TYR A 97 -7.61 -14.70 3.77
N ASN A 98 -7.69 -15.22 2.54
CA ASN A 98 -8.77 -14.94 1.56
C ASN A 98 -9.12 -13.44 1.39
N LEU A 99 -8.11 -12.58 1.49
CA LEU A 99 -8.27 -11.14 1.29
C LEU A 99 -8.20 -10.79 -0.20
N THR A 100 -8.93 -9.75 -0.60
CA THR A 100 -8.77 -9.16 -1.93
C THR A 100 -7.43 -8.43 -2.00
N ILE A 101 -6.61 -8.77 -3.00
CA ILE A 101 -5.32 -8.12 -3.24
C ILE A 101 -5.57 -6.75 -3.91
N PRO A 102 -5.11 -5.64 -3.32
CA PRO A 102 -5.15 -4.32 -3.96
C PRO A 102 -4.31 -4.28 -5.25
N GLU A 103 -4.73 -3.51 -6.24
CA GLU A 103 -3.91 -3.24 -7.44
C GLU A 103 -2.78 -2.24 -7.12
N ASN A 104 -1.70 -2.30 -7.91
CA ASN A 104 -0.61 -1.32 -7.81
C ASN A 104 -0.91 -0.11 -8.72
N ASP A 105 -1.43 0.96 -8.13
CA ASP A 105 -1.79 2.20 -8.84
C ASP A 105 -0.65 3.23 -8.93
N TRP A 106 0.52 2.95 -8.34
CA TRP A 106 1.59 3.94 -8.17
C TRP A 106 2.36 4.28 -9.44
N TYR A 107 2.32 3.46 -10.50
CA TYR A 107 3.17 3.63 -11.68
C TYR A 107 3.06 5.02 -12.35
N ASN A 108 1.94 5.72 -12.18
CA ASN A 108 1.73 7.08 -12.71
C ASN A 108 1.77 8.20 -11.64
N GLU A 109 1.92 7.86 -10.36
CA GLU A 109 1.74 8.78 -9.22
C GLU A 109 3.02 9.01 -8.40
N VAL A 110 4.17 8.53 -8.88
CA VAL A 110 5.46 8.65 -8.18
C VAL A 110 6.26 9.89 -8.58
N PRO A 111 7.06 10.46 -7.66
CA PRO A 111 7.86 11.66 -7.90
C PRO A 111 8.91 11.47 -9.02
N GLU A 112 9.40 12.58 -9.55
CA GLU A 112 10.59 12.60 -10.39
C GLU A 112 11.77 13.15 -9.62
N TYR A 113 12.96 12.64 -9.94
CA TYR A 113 14.23 13.13 -9.41
C TYR A 113 15.05 13.70 -10.56
N GLU A 114 15.84 14.74 -10.26
CA GLU A 114 16.71 15.41 -11.23
C GLU A 114 18.02 14.65 -11.44
N SER A 115 18.41 13.79 -10.49
CA SER A 115 19.62 12.98 -10.57
C SER A 115 19.51 11.65 -9.82
N VAL A 116 20.40 10.71 -10.14
CA VAL A 116 20.58 9.45 -9.39
C VAL A 116 20.93 9.73 -7.92
N GLN A 117 21.74 10.77 -7.65
CA GLN A 117 22.13 11.11 -6.28
C GLN A 117 20.93 11.59 -5.45
N GLU A 118 20.05 12.41 -6.03
CA GLU A 118 18.82 12.84 -5.37
C GLU A 118 17.89 11.64 -5.10
N ALA A 119 17.71 10.77 -6.09
CA ALA A 119 16.94 9.54 -5.92
C ALA A 119 17.53 8.64 -4.81
N CYS A 120 18.86 8.55 -4.68
CA CYS A 120 19.50 7.77 -3.64
C CYS A 120 19.28 8.35 -2.24
N LYS A 121 19.31 9.69 -2.09
CA LYS A 121 18.93 10.37 -0.83
C LYS A 121 17.46 10.14 -0.48
N ALA A 122 16.57 10.17 -1.47
CA ALA A 122 15.17 9.83 -1.26
C ALA A 122 14.99 8.36 -0.85
N GLY A 123 15.78 7.45 -1.43
CA GLY A 123 15.84 6.05 -1.04
C GLY A 123 16.23 5.85 0.44
N VAL A 124 17.26 6.56 0.92
CA VAL A 124 17.63 6.54 2.36
C VAL A 124 16.44 6.89 3.25
N ASN A 125 15.73 7.96 2.93
CA ASN A 125 14.56 8.37 3.71
C ASN A 125 13.43 7.33 3.62
N ALA A 126 13.18 6.78 2.43
CA ALA A 126 12.16 5.77 2.21
C ALA A 126 12.40 4.50 3.05
N GLU A 127 13.64 4.02 3.14
CA GLU A 127 13.94 2.84 3.96
C GLU A 127 13.77 3.10 5.47
N ILE A 128 14.11 4.30 5.93
CA ILE A 128 13.88 4.70 7.32
C ILE A 128 12.37 4.77 7.61
N GLU A 129 11.59 5.36 6.71
CA GLU A 129 10.14 5.46 6.81
C GLU A 129 9.46 4.08 6.75
N ASN A 130 9.92 3.19 5.85
CA ASN A 130 9.42 1.81 5.72
C ASN A 130 9.67 1.01 7.01
N ALA A 131 10.90 1.05 7.54
CA ALA A 131 11.21 0.38 8.80
C ALA A 131 10.35 0.90 9.98
N ALA A 132 10.11 2.21 10.03
CA ALA A 132 9.24 2.83 11.02
C ALA A 132 7.76 2.45 10.83
N LEU A 133 7.30 2.30 9.58
CA LEU A 133 5.96 1.80 9.25
C LEU A 133 5.78 0.39 9.81
N TYR A 134 6.73 -0.51 9.57
CA TYR A 134 6.68 -1.86 10.14
C TYR A 134 6.65 -1.84 11.68
N ASP A 135 7.45 -0.98 12.32
CA ASP A 135 7.41 -0.82 13.78
C ASP A 135 6.05 -0.33 14.30
N GLU A 136 5.41 0.59 13.60
CA GLU A 136 4.06 1.04 13.94
C GLU A 136 3.03 -0.08 13.78
N MET A 137 3.06 -0.76 12.63
CA MET A 137 2.09 -1.80 12.32
C MET A 137 2.20 -2.98 13.28
N MET A 138 3.42 -3.40 13.64
CA MET A 138 3.67 -4.54 14.54
C MET A 138 3.06 -4.39 15.94
N LYS A 139 2.69 -3.18 16.39
CA LYS A 139 2.09 -2.95 17.72
C LYS A 139 0.77 -3.69 17.93
N ASN A 140 0.04 -3.96 16.86
CA ASN A 140 -1.32 -4.52 16.90
C ASN A 140 -1.45 -5.86 16.15
N ILE A 141 -0.33 -6.48 15.76
CA ILE A 141 -0.33 -7.78 15.08
C ILE A 141 -0.18 -8.90 16.11
N THR A 142 -0.99 -9.94 15.98
CA THR A 142 -0.96 -11.11 16.86
C THR A 142 -0.64 -12.39 16.11
N HIS A 143 -0.93 -12.44 14.81
CA HIS A 143 -0.65 -13.61 13.98
C HIS A 143 0.87 -13.77 13.72
N GLU A 144 1.41 -14.91 14.15
CA GLU A 144 2.85 -15.20 14.11
C GLU A 144 3.44 -15.18 12.69
N ASP A 145 2.67 -15.61 11.69
CA ASP A 145 3.11 -15.61 10.29
C ASP A 145 3.22 -14.20 9.70
N ILE A 146 2.29 -13.31 10.04
CA ILE A 146 2.36 -11.88 9.68
C ILE A 146 3.58 -11.26 10.36
N ILE A 147 3.78 -11.52 11.66
CA ILE A 147 4.94 -11.04 12.42
C ILE A 147 6.25 -11.52 11.77
N GLN A 148 6.32 -12.77 11.33
CA GLN A 148 7.52 -13.32 10.68
C GLN A 148 7.82 -12.61 9.36
N VAL A 149 6.81 -12.41 8.51
CA VAL A 149 6.99 -11.70 7.22
C VAL A 149 7.40 -10.25 7.48
N PHE A 150 6.71 -9.53 8.36
CA PHE A 150 7.00 -8.13 8.66
C PHE A 150 8.43 -7.94 9.19
N ASN A 151 8.88 -8.80 10.11
CA ASN A 151 10.26 -8.75 10.59
C ASN A 151 11.27 -9.02 9.47
N SER A 152 10.97 -9.96 8.56
CA SER A 152 11.87 -10.23 7.42
C SER A 152 11.99 -9.03 6.48
N LEU A 153 10.88 -8.36 6.18
CA LEU A 153 10.84 -7.20 5.28
C LEU A 153 11.52 -5.98 5.94
N LYS A 154 11.17 -5.69 7.20
CA LYS A 154 11.85 -4.66 8.01
C LYS A 154 13.37 -4.86 8.05
N ASN A 155 13.83 -6.09 8.32
CA ASN A 155 15.25 -6.39 8.36
C ASN A 155 15.92 -6.23 6.98
N ALA A 156 15.22 -6.53 5.89
CA ALA A 156 15.75 -6.29 4.55
C ALA A 156 15.93 -4.78 4.29
N SER A 157 14.95 -3.97 4.67
CA SER A 157 15.02 -2.51 4.59
C SER A 157 16.22 -1.98 5.37
N LEU A 158 16.31 -2.28 6.68
CA LEU A 158 17.35 -1.74 7.56
C LEU A 158 18.75 -2.28 7.28
N GLU A 159 18.90 -3.58 7.07
CA GLU A 159 20.22 -4.22 7.05
C GLU A 159 20.79 -4.37 5.64
N LYS A 160 19.98 -4.12 4.59
CA LYS A 160 20.40 -4.29 3.19
C LYS A 160 20.13 -3.07 2.35
N HIS A 161 18.89 -2.60 2.30
CA HIS A 161 18.49 -1.54 1.37
C HIS A 161 19.05 -0.19 1.82
N LEU A 162 18.84 0.17 3.09
CA LEU A 162 19.31 1.42 3.68
C LEU A 162 20.83 1.61 3.49
N PRO A 163 21.71 0.66 3.89
CA PRO A 163 23.15 0.77 3.64
C PRO A 163 23.50 0.88 2.15
N ALA A 164 22.71 0.29 1.26
CA ALA A 164 22.96 0.38 -0.18
C ALA A 164 22.61 1.77 -0.73
N PHE A 165 21.52 2.39 -0.25
CA PHE A 165 21.18 3.77 -0.59
C PHE A 165 22.15 4.77 0.03
N GLU A 166 22.58 4.58 1.28
CA GLU A 166 23.59 5.44 1.94
C GLU A 166 24.93 5.46 1.17
N ARG A 167 25.33 4.33 0.57
CA ARG A 167 26.54 4.27 -0.28
C ARG A 167 26.38 4.97 -1.63
N CYS A 168 25.15 5.17 -2.09
CA CYS A 168 24.85 5.82 -3.36
C CYS A 168 24.57 7.33 -3.22
N SER A 169 24.15 7.78 -2.03
CA SER A 169 23.73 9.16 -1.74
C SER A 169 24.88 10.16 -1.58
#